data_AF-A0A9D8FXF4-F1
#
_entry.id   AF-A0A9D8FXF4-F1
#
_cell.length_a   1.000
_cell.length_b   1.000
_cell.length_c   1.000
_cell.angle_alpha   90.00
_cell.angle_beta   90.00
_cell.angle_gamma   90.00
#
_symmetry.space_group_name_H-M   'P 1'
#
loop_
_entity.id
_entity.type
_entity.pdbx_description
1 polymer ?
#
loop_
_entity_poly.entity_id
_entity_poly.type
_entity_poly.pdbx_seq_one_letter_code
_entity_poly.pdbx_strand_id
1 'polypeptide(L)'
;MWSSIDYATTRQFYVNYKCVLTSGLALSFLYYVIPAAFALGALAIAIFVFALYRLFHAESPALSLVGAVVGIGGGVILAALVLLVGSQNNAIQNLAIWASFFAPSLFFGWLAYQHSKVGMARPLALSGLVGGLGGLVNIIVTLIGGGSWEKPNNPALSPVIMGSYYIGMLLTMVWMVWSSIVLLRRKA
;
A
#
# COMPACT_ATOMS: atom_id res chain seq x y z
N MET A 1 38.80 -39.51 -32.32
CA MET A 1 37.59 -38.82 -32.79
C MET A 1 36.60 -38.54 -31.64
N TRP A 2 37.08 -38.13 -30.45
CA TRP A 2 36.28 -38.02 -29.22
C TRP A 2 36.38 -36.66 -28.52
N SER A 3 37.01 -35.64 -29.11
CA SER A 3 37.26 -34.35 -28.44
C SER A 3 36.18 -33.27 -28.65
N SER A 4 35.25 -33.45 -29.59
CA SER A 4 34.24 -32.44 -29.93
C SER A 4 32.90 -32.59 -29.18
N ILE A 5 32.58 -33.79 -28.70
CA ILE A 5 31.32 -34.10 -28.01
C ILE A 5 31.36 -33.63 -26.55
N ASP A 6 32.52 -33.76 -25.89
CA ASP A 6 32.73 -33.29 -24.52
C ASP A 6 32.70 -31.75 -24.43
N TYR A 7 33.19 -31.04 -25.44
CA TYR A 7 33.21 -29.58 -25.41
C TYR A 7 31.81 -28.96 -25.52
N ALA A 8 30.93 -29.55 -26.35
CA ALA A 8 29.57 -29.04 -26.55
C ALA A 8 28.68 -29.24 -25.32
N THR A 9 28.75 -30.42 -24.71
CA THR A 9 28.00 -30.77 -23.49
C THR A 9 28.45 -29.95 -22.29
N THR A 10 29.77 -29.76 -22.11
CA THR A 10 30.31 -28.93 -21.02
C THR A 10 29.90 -27.46 -21.15
N ARG A 11 29.88 -26.92 -22.37
CA ARG A 11 29.44 -25.54 -22.62
C ARG A 11 27.95 -25.35 -22.33
N GLN A 12 27.12 -26.32 -22.72
CA GLN A 12 25.67 -26.28 -22.48
C GLN A 12 25.35 -26.42 -20.99
N PHE A 13 26.10 -27.23 -20.25
CA PHE A 13 26.02 -27.32 -18.79
C PHE A 13 26.40 -26.01 -18.11
N TYR A 14 27.47 -25.36 -18.56
CA TYR A 14 27.92 -24.06 -18.02
C TYR A 14 26.94 -22.92 -18.30
N VAL A 15 26.29 -22.92 -19.48
CA VAL A 15 25.27 -21.92 -19.86
C VAL A 15 23.99 -22.13 -19.05
N ASN A 16 23.54 -23.38 -18.89
CA ASN A 16 22.39 -23.70 -18.04
C ASN A 16 22.68 -23.39 -16.56
N TYR A 17 23.86 -23.71 -16.05
CA TYR A 17 24.26 -23.39 -14.69
C TYR A 17 24.33 -21.88 -14.45
N LYS A 18 24.92 -21.10 -15.37
CA LYS A 18 24.92 -19.64 -15.29
C LYS A 18 23.50 -19.06 -15.34
N CYS A 19 22.64 -19.56 -16.23
CA CYS A 19 21.25 -19.12 -16.35
C CYS A 19 20.45 -19.41 -15.07
N VAL A 20 20.61 -20.59 -14.48
CA VAL A 20 19.96 -20.96 -13.21
C VAL A 20 20.52 -20.14 -12.06
N LEU A 21 21.82 -19.86 -12.02
CA LEU A 21 22.43 -19.04 -10.96
C LEU A 21 22.02 -17.56 -11.07
N THR A 22 21.99 -16.97 -12.28
CA THR A 22 21.55 -15.58 -12.47
C THR A 22 20.05 -15.42 -12.26
N SER A 23 19.25 -16.40 -12.68
CA SER A 23 17.80 -16.39 -12.45
C SER A 23 17.46 -16.65 -10.98
N GLY A 24 18.20 -17.54 -10.30
CA GLY A 24 18.07 -17.82 -8.87
C GLY A 24 18.52 -16.65 -7.99
N LEU A 25 19.59 -15.96 -8.37
CA LEU A 25 20.01 -14.71 -7.73
C LEU A 25 19.03 -13.57 -7.99
N ALA A 26 18.51 -13.42 -9.20
CA ALA A 26 17.48 -12.41 -9.51
C ALA A 26 16.16 -12.66 -8.77
N LEU A 27 15.72 -13.92 -8.68
CA LEU A 27 14.51 -14.31 -7.94
C LEU A 27 14.68 -14.11 -6.44
N SER A 28 15.84 -14.46 -5.86
CA SER A 28 16.12 -14.19 -4.45
C SER A 28 16.26 -12.69 -4.17
N PHE A 29 16.87 -11.90 -5.07
CA PHE A 29 16.91 -10.45 -4.95
C PHE A 29 15.50 -9.83 -4.99
N LEU A 30 14.63 -10.25 -5.91
CA LEU A 30 13.23 -9.82 -5.96
C LEU A 30 12.45 -10.23 -4.71
N TYR A 31 12.75 -11.40 -4.14
CA TYR A 31 12.13 -11.90 -2.91
C TYR A 31 12.44 -11.05 -1.67
N TYR A 32 13.59 -10.36 -1.62
CA TYR A 32 13.93 -9.46 -0.51
C TYR A 32 13.63 -7.98 -0.83
N VAL A 33 13.78 -7.55 -2.08
CA VAL A 33 13.59 -6.16 -2.49
C VAL A 33 12.13 -5.74 -2.42
N ILE A 34 11.19 -6.60 -2.81
CA ILE A 34 9.76 -6.28 -2.79
C ILE A 34 9.28 -6.10 -1.34
N PRO A 35 9.50 -7.06 -0.41
CA PRO A 35 9.20 -6.88 1.01
C PRO A 35 9.85 -5.65 1.65
N ALA A 36 11.12 -5.39 1.33
CA ALA A 36 11.83 -4.23 1.86
C ALA A 36 11.19 -2.92 1.37
N ALA A 37 10.82 -2.83 0.10
CA ALA A 37 10.12 -1.66 -0.45
C ALA A 37 8.74 -1.45 0.20
N PHE A 38 7.99 -2.52 0.45
CA PHE A 38 6.71 -2.44 1.18
C PHE A 38 6.91 -2.00 2.63
N ALA A 39 7.91 -2.52 3.33
CA ALA A 39 8.22 -2.14 4.71
C ALA A 39 8.66 -0.66 4.81
N LEU A 40 9.50 -0.19 3.88
CA LEU A 40 9.90 1.22 3.81
C LEU A 40 8.71 2.14 3.47
N GLY A 41 7.82 1.70 2.58
CA GLY A 41 6.58 2.42 2.28
C GLY A 41 5.66 2.54 3.49
N ALA A 42 5.46 1.45 4.23
CA ALA A 42 4.68 1.44 5.47
C ALA A 42 5.29 2.36 6.54
N LEU A 43 6.61 2.38 6.68
CA LEU A 43 7.31 3.28 7.59
C LEU A 43 7.14 4.75 7.19
N ALA A 44 7.26 5.08 5.90
CA ALA A 44 7.04 6.43 5.40
C ALA A 44 5.61 6.91 5.69
N ILE A 45 4.62 6.04 5.52
CA ILE A 45 3.23 6.32 5.85
C ILE A 45 3.04 6.51 7.36
N ALA A 46 3.64 5.67 8.19
CA ALA A 46 3.56 5.80 9.65
C ALA A 46 4.07 7.17 10.13
N ILE A 47 5.20 7.63 9.60
CA ILE A 47 5.77 8.96 9.89
C ILE A 47 4.81 10.07 9.45
N PHE A 48 4.27 9.96 8.24
CA PHE A 48 3.32 10.93 7.70
C PHE A 48 2.04 11.01 8.53
N VAL A 49 1.47 9.86 8.89
CA VAL A 49 0.27 9.73 9.74
C VAL A 49 0.53 10.31 11.13
N PHE A 50 1.71 10.09 11.71
CA PHE A 50 2.08 10.68 12.99
C PHE A 50 2.20 12.20 12.93
N ALA A 51 2.73 12.75 11.82
CA ALA A 51 2.78 14.19 11.61
C ALA A 51 1.36 14.81 11.54
N LEU A 52 0.44 14.16 10.83
CA LEU A 52 -0.96 14.57 10.77
C LEU A 52 -1.67 14.44 12.12
N TYR A 53 -1.42 13.36 12.86
CA TYR A 53 -1.93 13.20 14.22
C TYR A 53 -1.56 14.42 15.08
N ARG A 54 -0.28 14.78 15.13
CA ARG A 54 0.17 15.97 15.90
C ARG A 54 -0.52 17.25 15.45
N LEU A 55 -0.81 17.39 14.16
CA LEU A 55 -1.47 18.56 13.61
C LEU A 55 -2.93 18.68 14.04
N PHE A 56 -3.67 17.57 14.08
CA PHE A 56 -5.11 17.54 14.33
C PHE A 56 -5.49 17.13 15.76
N HIS A 57 -4.52 16.71 16.59
CA HIS A 57 -4.77 16.17 17.93
C HIS A 57 -5.52 17.14 18.85
N ALA A 58 -5.17 18.43 18.81
CA ALA A 58 -5.80 19.45 19.65
C ALA A 58 -7.27 19.72 19.29
N GLU A 59 -7.64 19.55 18.01
CA GLU A 59 -8.99 19.83 17.51
C GLU A 59 -9.93 18.63 17.70
N SER A 60 -9.41 17.41 17.49
CA SER A 60 -10.22 16.18 17.59
C SER A 60 -9.33 14.98 17.95
N PRO A 61 -9.10 14.74 19.26
CA PRO A 61 -8.13 13.75 19.73
C PRO A 61 -8.55 12.32 19.42
N ALA A 62 -9.86 12.00 19.50
CA ALA A 62 -10.35 10.66 19.24
C ALA A 62 -10.18 10.25 17.76
N LEU A 63 -10.58 11.10 16.82
CA LEU A 63 -10.54 10.77 15.40
C LEU A 63 -9.11 10.77 14.84
N SER A 64 -8.27 11.71 15.31
CA SER A 64 -6.84 11.73 14.97
C SER A 64 -6.12 10.48 15.52
N LEU A 65 -6.48 10.02 16.71
CA LEU A 65 -5.96 8.77 17.28
C LEU A 65 -6.40 7.56 16.46
N VAL A 66 -7.68 7.48 16.05
CA VAL A 66 -8.16 6.39 15.19
C VAL A 66 -7.38 6.37 13.87
N GLY A 67 -7.20 7.52 13.22
CA GLY A 67 -6.37 7.62 12.02
C GLY A 67 -4.93 7.15 12.24
N ALA A 68 -4.34 7.48 13.39
CA ALA A 68 -2.99 7.06 13.76
C ALA A 68 -2.89 5.56 14.01
N VAL A 69 -3.79 4.99 14.81
CA VAL A 69 -3.83 3.57 15.15
C VAL A 69 -4.07 2.73 13.91
N VAL A 70 -5.02 3.12 13.06
CA VAL A 70 -5.34 2.34 11.85
C VAL A 70 -4.23 2.45 10.81
N GLY A 71 -3.66 3.64 10.59
CA GLY A 71 -2.54 3.83 9.65
C GLY A 71 -1.24 3.14 10.07
N ILE A 72 -0.79 3.39 11.31
CA ILE A 72 0.45 2.80 11.83
C ILE A 72 0.25 1.31 12.11
N GLY A 73 -0.85 0.93 12.77
CA GLY A 73 -1.17 -0.46 13.05
C GLY A 73 -1.37 -1.29 11.79
N GLY A 74 -2.07 -0.75 10.79
CA GLY A 74 -2.20 -1.36 9.47
C GLY A 74 -0.84 -1.59 8.81
N GLY A 75 0.04 -0.58 8.83
CA GLY A 75 1.38 -0.68 8.23
C GLY A 75 2.27 -1.71 8.93
N VAL A 76 2.20 -1.79 10.26
CA VAL A 76 2.92 -2.81 11.05
C VAL A 76 2.37 -4.21 10.77
N ILE A 77 1.06 -4.37 10.68
CA ILE A 77 0.42 -5.64 10.32
C ILE A 77 0.80 -6.04 8.89
N LEU A 78 0.80 -5.12 7.94
CA LEU A 78 1.23 -5.38 6.56
C LEU A 78 2.70 -5.81 6.51
N ALA A 79 3.61 -5.09 7.19
CA ALA A 79 5.01 -5.45 7.27
C ALA A 79 5.21 -6.83 7.91
N ALA A 80 4.49 -7.11 9.01
CA ALA A 80 4.53 -8.42 9.65
C ALA A 80 3.99 -9.53 8.74
N LEU A 81 2.90 -9.32 8.01
CA LEU A 81 2.33 -10.31 7.09
C LEU A 81 3.25 -10.60 5.90
N VAL A 82 3.88 -9.56 5.37
CA VAL A 82 4.87 -9.65 4.28
C VAL A 82 6.13 -10.38 4.75
N LEU A 83 6.61 -10.11 5.97
CA LEU A 83 7.81 -10.74 6.54
C LEU A 83 7.55 -12.17 7.05
N LEU A 84 6.37 -12.46 7.59
CA LEU A 84 6.08 -13.73 8.26
C LEU A 84 5.50 -14.80 7.34
N VAL A 85 4.72 -14.44 6.33
CA VAL A 85 3.82 -15.42 5.71
C VAL A 85 4.01 -15.58 4.20
N GLY A 86 4.46 -14.56 3.47
CA GLY A 86 4.21 -14.55 2.02
C GLY A 86 2.74 -14.88 1.72
N SER A 87 1.81 -14.44 2.58
CA SER A 87 0.53 -15.11 2.79
C SER A 87 -0.34 -15.14 1.55
N GLN A 88 -1.04 -16.25 1.35
CA GLN A 88 -2.10 -16.37 0.34
C GLN A 88 -3.49 -16.01 0.91
N ASN A 89 -3.57 -15.50 2.14
CA ASN A 89 -4.85 -15.10 2.74
C ASN A 89 -5.22 -13.67 2.30
N ASN A 90 -5.80 -13.61 1.10
CA ASN A 90 -6.12 -12.37 0.39
C ASN A 90 -7.00 -11.42 1.21
N ALA A 91 -7.90 -11.94 2.05
CA ALA A 91 -8.80 -11.10 2.86
C ALA A 91 -8.06 -10.27 3.92
N ILE A 92 -7.11 -10.89 4.64
CA ILE A 92 -6.32 -10.23 5.68
C ILE A 92 -5.36 -9.21 5.04
N GLN A 93 -4.76 -9.56 3.90
CA GLN A 93 -3.90 -8.65 3.16
C GLN A 93 -4.67 -7.42 2.66
N ASN A 94 -5.88 -7.60 2.14
CA ASN A 94 -6.73 -6.50 1.72
C ASN A 94 -7.09 -5.56 2.87
N LEU A 95 -7.43 -6.12 4.05
CA LEU A 95 -7.68 -5.34 5.26
C LEU A 95 -6.45 -4.56 5.70
N ALA A 96 -5.27 -5.17 5.64
CA ALA A 96 -4.02 -4.51 5.97
C ALA A 96 -3.68 -3.37 4.98
N ILE A 97 -3.88 -3.58 3.67
CA ILE A 97 -3.69 -2.54 2.64
C ILE A 97 -4.67 -1.39 2.88
N TRP A 98 -5.95 -1.70 3.12
CA TRP A 98 -6.95 -0.68 3.43
C TRP A 98 -6.57 0.14 4.67
N ALA A 99 -6.23 -0.53 5.76
CA ALA A 99 -5.84 0.10 7.01
C ALA A 99 -4.59 0.98 6.86
N SER A 100 -3.61 0.53 6.08
CA SER A 100 -2.34 1.25 5.89
C SER A 100 -2.49 2.48 5.00
N PHE A 101 -3.22 2.37 3.89
CA PHE A 101 -3.20 3.38 2.82
C PHE A 101 -4.46 4.25 2.77
N PHE A 102 -5.64 3.64 2.92
CA PHE A 102 -6.92 4.31 2.65
C PHE A 102 -7.59 4.85 3.91
N ALA A 103 -7.52 4.10 5.01
CA ALA A 103 -8.12 4.53 6.27
C ALA A 103 -7.52 5.86 6.80
N PRO A 104 -6.20 6.11 6.73
CA PRO A 104 -5.66 7.40 7.18
C PRO A 104 -6.18 8.56 6.35
N SER A 105 -6.30 8.39 5.02
CA SER A 105 -6.86 9.45 4.17
C SER A 105 -8.34 9.69 4.46
N LEU A 106 -9.10 8.64 4.80
CA LEU A 106 -10.49 8.78 5.24
C LEU A 106 -10.58 9.65 6.51
N PHE A 107 -9.85 9.28 7.56
CA PHE A 107 -9.94 9.96 8.86
C PHE A 107 -9.35 11.36 8.83
N PHE A 108 -8.15 11.55 8.27
CA PHE A 108 -7.53 12.86 8.19
C PHE A 108 -8.13 13.74 7.09
N GLY A 109 -8.66 13.17 6.01
CA GLY A 109 -9.44 13.90 5.01
C GLY A 109 -10.75 14.44 5.59
N TRP A 110 -11.45 13.64 6.39
CA TRP A 110 -12.63 14.10 7.14
C TRP A 110 -12.27 15.19 8.15
N LEU A 111 -11.20 15.02 8.92
CA LEU A 111 -10.72 16.04 9.86
C LEU A 111 -10.38 17.36 9.16
N ALA A 112 -9.66 17.30 8.05
CA ALA A 112 -9.31 18.47 7.26
C ALA A 112 -10.56 19.16 6.68
N TYR A 113 -11.63 18.38 6.40
CA TYR A 113 -12.88 18.92 5.88
C TYR A 113 -13.65 19.67 6.97
N GLN A 114 -13.71 19.10 8.18
CA GLN A 114 -14.38 19.73 9.33
C GLN A 114 -13.60 20.94 9.87
N HIS A 115 -12.27 20.86 9.93
CA HIS A 115 -11.42 21.86 10.55
C HIS A 115 -10.56 22.59 9.52
N SER A 116 -11.20 23.39 8.65
CA SER A 116 -10.52 24.14 7.57
C SER A 116 -9.49 25.17 8.07
N LYS A 117 -9.48 25.49 9.37
CA LYS A 117 -8.50 26.40 10.01
C LYS A 117 -7.07 25.84 10.02
N VAL A 118 -6.92 24.55 9.76
CA VAL A 118 -5.64 23.84 9.72
C VAL A 118 -4.89 24.07 8.39
N GLY A 119 -5.42 24.92 7.50
CA GLY A 119 -4.71 25.38 6.29
C GLY A 119 -4.72 24.37 5.14
N MET A 120 -5.51 23.31 5.24
CA MET A 120 -5.81 22.41 4.12
C MET A 120 -7.01 22.95 3.34
N ALA A 121 -6.86 23.11 2.03
CA ALA A 121 -7.97 23.52 1.17
C ALA A 121 -9.06 22.44 1.13
N ARG A 122 -10.33 22.84 1.19
CA ARG A 122 -11.49 21.92 1.19
C ARG A 122 -11.50 20.89 0.05
N PRO A 123 -11.13 21.23 -1.20
CA PRO A 123 -11.06 20.24 -2.27
C PRO A 123 -10.08 19.10 -1.98
N LEU A 124 -9.01 19.38 -1.23
CA LEU A 124 -8.00 18.40 -0.85
C LEU A 124 -8.48 17.52 0.29
N ALA A 125 -9.15 18.12 1.27
CA ALA A 125 -9.82 17.35 2.32
C ALA A 125 -10.82 16.36 1.71
N LEU A 126 -11.60 16.81 0.72
CA LEU A 126 -12.52 15.96 -0.04
C LEU A 126 -11.78 14.86 -0.83
N SER A 127 -10.64 15.15 -1.44
CA SER A 127 -9.89 14.10 -2.16
C SER A 127 -9.39 13.01 -1.21
N GLY A 128 -8.89 13.36 -0.02
CA GLY A 128 -8.47 12.38 0.99
C GLY A 128 -9.64 11.52 1.48
N LEU A 129 -10.77 12.17 1.75
CA LEU A 129 -12.01 11.50 2.15
C LEU A 129 -12.50 10.52 1.09
N VAL A 130 -12.71 11.00 -0.14
CA VAL A 130 -13.26 10.20 -1.23
C VAL A 130 -12.27 9.10 -1.61
N GLY A 131 -10.96 9.37 -1.58
CA GLY A 131 -9.92 8.36 -1.74
C GLY A 131 -10.05 7.23 -0.72
N GLY A 132 -10.19 7.59 0.56
CA GLY A 132 -10.38 6.63 1.65
C GLY A 132 -11.69 5.84 1.57
N LEU A 133 -12.78 6.50 1.19
CA LEU A 133 -14.07 5.85 0.90
C LEU A 133 -13.97 4.88 -0.28
N GLY A 134 -13.22 5.23 -1.32
CA GLY A 134 -12.94 4.34 -2.45
C GLY A 134 -12.27 3.05 -1.99
N GLY A 135 -11.28 3.13 -1.10
CA GLY A 135 -10.69 1.96 -0.46
C GLY A 135 -11.69 1.15 0.37
N LEU A 136 -12.60 1.81 1.09
CA LEU A 136 -13.63 1.13 1.88
C LEU A 136 -14.63 0.36 1.00
N VAL A 137 -15.06 0.97 -0.12
CA VAL A 137 -15.91 0.30 -1.11
C VAL A 137 -15.16 -0.89 -1.72
N ASN A 138 -13.89 -0.69 -2.09
CA ASN A 138 -13.05 -1.74 -2.64
C ASN A 138 -13.00 -2.96 -1.70
N ILE A 139 -12.77 -2.75 -0.41
CA ILE A 139 -12.65 -3.86 0.53
C ILE A 139 -13.97 -4.57 0.78
N ILE A 140 -15.08 -3.84 0.90
CA ILE A 140 -16.41 -4.43 1.08
C ILE A 140 -16.74 -5.32 -0.13
N VAL A 141 -16.56 -4.79 -1.34
CA VAL A 141 -16.86 -5.53 -2.58
C VAL A 141 -15.92 -6.71 -2.76
N THR A 142 -14.65 -6.57 -2.38
CA THR A 142 -13.67 -7.66 -2.45
C THR A 142 -13.99 -8.77 -1.45
N LEU A 143 -14.38 -8.44 -0.22
CA LEU A 143 -14.79 -9.42 0.80
C LEU A 143 -16.07 -10.16 0.38
N ILE A 144 -17.07 -9.45 -0.14
CA ILE A 144 -18.29 -10.05 -0.70
C ILE A 144 -17.96 -10.94 -1.91
N GLY A 145 -17.00 -10.51 -2.74
CA GLY A 145 -16.55 -11.19 -3.95
C GLY A 145 -15.62 -12.39 -3.73
N GLY A 146 -15.42 -12.85 -2.49
CA GLY A 146 -14.59 -14.03 -2.20
C GLY A 146 -13.16 -13.73 -1.71
N GLY A 147 -12.89 -12.48 -1.34
CA GLY A 147 -11.68 -12.09 -0.62
C GLY A 147 -10.44 -11.80 -1.47
N SER A 148 -10.51 -11.93 -2.80
CA SER A 148 -9.40 -11.61 -3.72
C SER A 148 -9.79 -10.50 -4.70
N TRP A 149 -8.99 -9.42 -4.72
CA TRP A 149 -9.15 -8.33 -5.68
C TRP A 149 -8.55 -8.68 -7.05
N GLU A 150 -7.54 -9.56 -7.09
CA GLU A 150 -6.89 -10.03 -8.31
C GLU A 150 -7.73 -11.05 -9.06
N LYS A 151 -8.46 -11.88 -8.31
CA LYS A 151 -9.31 -12.96 -8.85
C LYS A 151 -10.63 -13.02 -8.08
N PRO A 152 -11.54 -12.06 -8.30
CA PRO A 152 -12.84 -12.10 -7.65
C PRO A 152 -13.61 -13.34 -8.13
N ASN A 153 -14.29 -14.02 -7.20
CA ASN A 153 -15.12 -15.20 -7.53
C ASN A 153 -16.30 -14.83 -8.44
N ASN A 154 -16.78 -13.58 -8.32
CA ASN A 154 -17.79 -13.02 -9.21
C ASN A 154 -17.13 -12.00 -10.16
N PRO A 155 -16.96 -12.32 -11.46
CA PRO A 155 -16.33 -11.42 -12.42
C PRO A 155 -17.12 -10.13 -12.65
N ALA A 156 -18.43 -10.12 -12.37
CA ALA A 156 -19.25 -8.90 -12.48
C ALA A 156 -18.85 -7.82 -11.47
N LEU A 157 -18.18 -8.18 -10.37
CA LEU A 157 -17.68 -7.24 -9.38
C LEU A 157 -16.33 -6.62 -9.76
N SER A 158 -15.63 -7.18 -10.75
CA SER A 158 -14.29 -6.75 -11.16
C SER A 158 -14.20 -5.26 -11.54
N PRO A 159 -15.13 -4.69 -12.34
CA PRO A 159 -15.09 -3.26 -12.67
C PRO A 159 -15.22 -2.36 -11.43
N VAL A 160 -16.04 -2.76 -10.46
CA VAL A 160 -16.25 -2.00 -9.22
C VAL A 160 -15.02 -2.07 -8.34
N ILE A 161 -14.43 -3.27 -8.18
CA ILE A 161 -13.19 -3.48 -7.43
C ILE A 161 -12.06 -2.63 -8.03
N MET A 162 -11.82 -2.75 -9.33
CA MET A 162 -10.76 -2.00 -10.00
C MET A 162 -11.01 -0.50 -10.00
N GLY A 163 -12.24 -0.06 -10.31
CA GLY A 163 -12.60 1.35 -10.31
C GLY A 163 -12.41 2.00 -8.94
N SER A 164 -12.94 1.38 -7.89
CA SER A 164 -12.81 1.88 -6.51
C SER A 164 -11.36 1.87 -6.01
N TYR A 165 -10.56 0.87 -6.42
CA TYR A 165 -9.13 0.81 -6.09
C TYR A 165 -8.34 1.92 -6.78
N TYR A 166 -8.39 2.03 -8.12
CA TYR A 166 -7.56 2.98 -8.86
C TYR A 166 -7.97 4.43 -8.60
N ILE A 167 -9.28 4.73 -8.60
CA ILE A 167 -9.78 6.08 -8.30
C ILE A 167 -9.46 6.42 -6.85
N GLY A 168 -9.71 5.49 -5.92
CA GLY A 168 -9.37 5.67 -4.52
C GLY A 168 -7.89 5.98 -4.33
N MET A 169 -7.03 5.17 -4.94
CA MET A 169 -5.58 5.27 -4.83
C MET A 169 -5.06 6.58 -5.41
N LEU A 170 -5.55 7.00 -6.58
CA LEU A 170 -5.18 8.27 -7.19
C LEU A 170 -5.55 9.45 -6.28
N LEU A 171 -6.76 9.47 -5.74
CA LEU A 171 -7.22 10.54 -4.86
C LEU A 171 -6.45 10.57 -3.53
N THR A 172 -6.15 9.41 -2.96
CA THR A 172 -5.29 9.28 -1.78
C THR A 172 -3.88 9.76 -2.05
N MET A 173 -3.28 9.43 -3.20
CA MET A 173 -1.95 9.92 -3.59
C MET A 173 -1.94 11.45 -3.74
N VAL A 174 -2.90 12.02 -4.47
CA VAL A 174 -3.04 13.48 -4.61
C VAL A 174 -3.15 14.14 -3.24
N TRP A 175 -3.99 13.57 -2.37
CA TRP A 175 -4.15 14.06 -1.00
C TRP A 175 -2.85 13.99 -0.18
N MET A 176 -2.11 12.87 -0.26
CA MET A 176 -0.84 12.70 0.47
C MET A 176 0.22 13.71 0.02
N VAL A 177 0.40 13.89 -1.29
CA VAL A 177 1.40 14.82 -1.83
C VAL A 177 1.07 16.25 -1.38
N TRP A 178 -0.17 16.69 -1.50
CA TRP A 178 -0.56 18.04 -1.10
C TRP A 178 -0.56 18.26 0.40
N SER A 179 -1.00 17.27 1.20
CA SER A 179 -0.91 17.33 2.66
C SER A 179 0.55 17.44 3.11
N SER A 180 1.47 16.75 2.43
CA SER A 180 2.91 16.85 2.69
C SER A 180 3.43 18.26 2.41
N ILE A 181 3.01 18.90 1.31
CA ILE A 181 3.37 20.29 1.02
C ILE A 181 2.85 21.24 2.10
N VAL A 182 1.61 21.07 2.54
CA VAL A 182 1.03 21.91 3.61
C VAL A 182 1.81 21.72 4.92
N LEU A 183 2.17 20.49 5.27
CA LEU A 183 2.99 20.19 6.45
C LEU A 183 4.38 20.83 6.37
N LEU A 184 5.02 20.81 5.18
CA LEU A 184 6.34 21.42 4.97
C LEU A 184 6.29 22.95 5.06
N ARG A 185 5.26 23.58 4.46
CA ARG A 185 5.09 25.05 4.46
C ARG A 185 4.81 25.64 5.84
N ARG A 186 4.31 24.86 6.78
CA ARG A 186 4.05 25.32 8.16
C ARG A 186 5.26 25.24 9.08
N LYS A 187 6.32 24.53 8.68
CA LYS A 187 7.58 24.43 9.44
C LYS A 187 8.65 25.42 8.98
N ALA A 188 8.51 25.98 7.79
CA ALA A 188 9.33 27.07 7.27
C ALA A 188 8.76 28.42 7.72
#